data_AF-A0A2S7VZJ7-F1
#
_entry.id   AF-A0A2S7VZJ7-F1
#
_cell.length_a   1.000
_cell.length_b   1.000
_cell.length_c   1.000
_cell.angle_alpha   90.00
_cell.angle_beta   90.00
_cell.angle_gamma   90.00
#
_symmetry.space_group_name_H-M   'P 1'
#
loop_
_entity.id
_entity.type
_entity.pdbx_description
1 polymer ?
#
loop_
_entity_poly.entity_id
_entity_poly.type
_entity_poly.pdbx_seq_one_letter_code
_entity_poly.pdbx_strand_id
1 'polypeptide(L)'
;MEQLTQLEQQIEQLLTADEYNDDFPKQLENLVSLRHQEVEQILDQPNLTRPVFDDVVARTKALKSLIQKHKDIIGERLVRSKKSKKSLSLYSNIQQNGS
;
A
#
# COMPACT_ATOMS: atom_id res chain seq x y z
N MET A 1 17.86 -6.46 5.33
CA MET A 1 16.80 -7.46 5.65
C MET A 1 15.77 -6.93 6.63
N GLU A 2 16.16 -6.33 7.76
CA GLU A 2 15.20 -5.75 8.73
C GLU A 2 14.33 -4.66 8.09
N GLN A 3 14.94 -3.74 7.35
CA GLN A 3 14.25 -2.68 6.62
C GLN A 3 13.25 -3.23 5.59
N LEU A 4 13.63 -4.27 4.83
CA LEU A 4 12.72 -4.96 3.91
C LEU A 4 11.49 -5.52 4.63
N THR A 5 11.68 -6.09 5.83
CA THR A 5 10.58 -6.62 6.66
C THR A 5 9.66 -5.52 7.16
N GLN A 6 10.21 -4.40 7.63
CA GLN A 6 9.42 -3.25 8.09
C GLN A 6 8.58 -2.66 6.95
N LEU A 7 9.15 -2.53 5.76
CA LEU A 7 8.44 -2.04 4.58
C LEU A 7 7.28 -2.97 4.18
N GLU A 8 7.51 -4.29 4.19
CA GLU A 8 6.48 -5.27 3.88
C GLU A 8 5.33 -5.26 4.90
N GLN A 9 5.64 -5.13 6.19
CA GLN A 9 4.63 -5.00 7.24
C GLN A 9 3.81 -3.72 7.09
N GLN A 10 4.44 -2.59 6.76
CA GLN A 10 3.74 -1.33 6.52
C GLN A 10 2.81 -1.43 5.30
N ILE A 11 3.26 -2.10 4.23
CA ILE A 11 2.41 -2.34 3.05
C ILE A 11 1.22 -3.23 3.44
N GLU A 12 1.44 -4.31 4.18
CA GLU A 12 0.36 -5.20 4.61
C GLU A 12 -0.67 -4.48 5.50
N GLN A 13 -0.21 -3.70 6.48
CA GLN A 13 -1.08 -2.87 7.32
C GLN A 13 -1.89 -1.87 6.50
N LEU A 14 -1.24 -1.20 5.54
CA LEU A 14 -1.92 -0.24 4.67
C LEU A 14 -3.01 -0.94 3.83
N LEU A 15 -2.70 -2.10 3.24
CA LEU A 15 -3.64 -2.86 2.42
C LEU A 15 -4.82 -3.43 3.22
N THR A 16 -4.59 -3.78 4.49
CA THR A 16 -5.61 -4.40 5.36
C THR A 16 -6.40 -3.41 6.20
N ALA A 17 -6.02 -2.13 6.21
CA ALA A 17 -6.72 -1.07 6.92
C ALA A 17 -8.21 -1.02 6.55
N ASP A 18 -9.08 -0.87 7.55
CA ASP A 18 -10.54 -0.85 7.38
C ASP A 18 -11.00 0.34 6.51
N GLU A 19 -10.32 1.49 6.66
CA GLU A 19 -10.58 2.69 5.88
C GLU A 19 -9.31 3.18 5.17
N TYR A 20 -9.50 3.71 3.96
CA TYR A 20 -8.44 4.31 3.17
C TYR A 20 -8.56 5.83 3.16
N ASN A 21 -7.47 6.47 3.57
CA ASN A 21 -7.27 7.90 3.50
C ASN A 21 -7.13 8.34 2.03
N ASP A 22 -7.30 9.63 1.74
CA ASP A 22 -7.17 10.15 0.37
C ASP A 22 -5.78 9.90 -0.24
N ASP A 23 -4.77 9.89 0.63
CA ASP A 23 -3.38 9.67 0.24
C ASP A 23 -3.01 8.18 0.11
N PHE A 24 -3.93 7.25 0.37
CA PHE A 24 -3.68 5.80 0.31
C PHE A 24 -2.95 5.38 -0.99
N PRO A 25 -3.38 5.80 -2.20
CA PRO A 25 -2.68 5.40 -3.43
C PRO A 25 -1.22 5.84 -3.45
N LYS A 26 -0.95 7.08 -2.99
CA LYS A 26 0.39 7.66 -2.95
C LYS A 26 1.26 7.02 -1.87
N GLN A 27 0.67 6.69 -0.72
CA GLN A 27 1.36 5.97 0.35
C GLN A 27 1.77 4.56 -0.10
N LEU A 28 0.87 3.84 -0.77
CA LEU A 28 1.16 2.50 -1.29
C LEU A 28 2.25 2.54 -2.36
N GLU A 29 2.18 3.49 -3.29
CA GLU A 29 3.21 3.70 -4.32
C GLU A 29 4.59 3.97 -3.70
N ASN A 30 4.67 4.89 -2.73
CA ASN A 30 5.90 5.22 -2.03
C ASN A 30 6.50 4.01 -1.31
N LEU A 31 5.69 3.26 -0.57
CA LEU A 31 6.16 2.08 0.17
C LEU A 31 6.66 0.97 -0.75
N VAL A 32 5.96 0.72 -1.87
CA VAL A 32 6.39 -0.27 -2.87
C VAL A 32 7.68 0.17 -3.55
N SER A 33 7.83 1.47 -3.85
CA SER A 33 9.06 2.03 -4.42
C SER A 33 10.25 1.88 -3.47
N LEU A 34 10.10 2.26 -2.20
CA LEU A 34 11.13 2.07 -1.18
C LEU A 34 11.52 0.60 -1.01
N ARG A 35 10.54 -0.30 -1.03
CA ARG A 35 10.79 -1.75 -0.99
C ARG A 35 11.60 -2.20 -2.20
N HIS A 36 11.30 -1.69 -3.39
CA HIS A 36 12.04 -2.03 -4.59
C HIS A 36 13.51 -1.63 -4.49
N GLN A 37 13.77 -0.41 -4.01
CA GLN A 37 15.14 0.08 -3.78
C GLN A 37 15.89 -0.80 -2.76
N GLU A 38 15.25 -1.18 -1.65
CA GLU A 38 15.85 -2.08 -0.66
C GLU A 38 16.16 -3.46 -1.25
N VAL A 39 15.27 -4.01 -2.09
CA VAL A 39 15.51 -5.27 -2.80
C VAL A 39 16.69 -5.16 -3.75
N GLU A 40 16.77 -4.09 -4.55
CA GLU A 40 17.91 -3.85 -5.44
C GLU A 40 19.22 -3.80 -4.65
N GLN A 41 19.25 -3.05 -3.54
CA GLN A 41 20.42 -2.97 -2.67
C GLN A 41 20.84 -4.32 -2.09
N ILE A 42 19.89 -5.17 -1.70
CA ILE A 42 20.18 -6.52 -1.21
C ILE A 42 20.75 -7.40 -2.34
N LEU A 43 20.20 -7.31 -3.54
CA LEU A 43 20.63 -8.10 -4.69
C LEU A 43 22.00 -7.66 -5.22
N ASP A 44 22.37 -6.39 -5.06
CA ASP A 44 23.67 -5.85 -5.43
C ASP A 44 24.79 -6.14 -4.42
N GLN A 45 24.50 -6.80 -3.29
CA GLN A 45 25.51 -7.10 -2.29
C GLN A 45 26.57 -8.08 -2.83
N PRO A 46 27.87 -7.77 -2.67
CA PRO A 46 28.96 -8.61 -3.21
C PRO A 46 29.04 -9.99 -2.56
N ASN A 47 28.43 -10.17 -1.38
CA ASN A 47 28.34 -11.40 -0.62
C ASN A 47 26.93 -12.01 -0.63
N LEU A 48 26.12 -11.72 -1.66
CA LEU A 48 24.79 -12.30 -1.82
C LEU A 48 24.86 -13.83 -1.80
N THR A 49 24.16 -14.42 -0.84
CA THR A 49 24.07 -15.89 -0.73
C THR A 49 22.82 -16.39 -1.45
N ARG A 50 22.88 -17.63 -1.96
CA ARG A 50 21.73 -18.26 -2.61
C ARG A 50 20.47 -18.30 -1.73
N PRO A 51 20.55 -18.64 -0.43
CA PRO A 51 19.39 -18.59 0.46
C PRO A 51 18.75 -17.20 0.56
N VAL A 52 19.56 -16.13 0.62
CA VAL A 52 19.05 -14.74 0.66
C VAL A 52 18.35 -14.37 -0.65
N PHE A 53 18.94 -14.76 -1.79
CA PHE A 53 18.30 -14.55 -3.09
C PHE A 53 16.94 -15.27 -3.18
N ASP A 54 16.90 -16.54 -2.82
CA ASP A 54 15.67 -17.34 -2.89
C ASP A 54 14.59 -16.78 -1.93
N ASP A 55 14.97 -16.29 -0.76
CA ASP A 55 14.08 -15.58 0.18
C ASP A 55 13.49 -14.30 -0.44
N VAL A 56 14.33 -13.43 -1.01
CA VAL A 56 13.89 -12.18 -1.65
C VAL A 56 12.92 -12.47 -2.81
N VAL A 57 13.19 -13.53 -3.60
CA VAL A 57 12.27 -13.97 -4.67
C VAL A 57 10.94 -14.46 -4.10
N ALA A 58 10.96 -15.28 -3.05
CA ALA A 58 9.76 -15.79 -2.41
C ALA A 58 8.90 -14.64 -1.83
N ARG A 59 9.53 -13.71 -1.11
CA ARG A 59 8.88 -12.52 -0.54
C ARG A 59 8.29 -11.62 -1.61
N THR A 60 8.99 -11.43 -2.73
CA THR A 60 8.48 -10.64 -3.86
C THR A 60 7.25 -11.28 -4.50
N LYS A 61 7.22 -12.62 -4.63
CA LYS A 61 6.02 -13.34 -5.08
C LYS A 61 4.86 -13.21 -4.09
N ALA A 62 5.13 -13.34 -2.79
CA ALA A 62 4.14 -13.20 -1.74
C ALA A 62 3.49 -11.80 -1.74
N LEU A 63 4.30 -10.75 -1.81
CA LEU A 63 3.80 -9.38 -1.85
C LEU A 63 2.99 -9.09 -3.11
N LYS A 64 3.44 -9.57 -4.27
CA LYS A 64 2.67 -9.43 -5.51
C LYS A 64 1.29 -10.07 -5.39
N SER A 65 1.23 -11.28 -4.81
CA SER A 65 -0.03 -11.97 -4.54
C SER A 65 -0.91 -11.18 -3.57
N LEU A 66 -0.33 -10.63 -2.51
CA LEU A 66 -1.04 -9.81 -1.53
C LEU A 66 -1.68 -8.56 -2.18
N ILE A 67 -0.90 -7.79 -2.94
CA ILE A 67 -1.38 -6.59 -3.63
C ILE A 67 -2.47 -6.98 -4.65
N GLN A 68 -2.28 -8.07 -5.40
CA GLN A 68 -3.26 -8.52 -6.37
C GLN A 68 -4.57 -8.94 -5.72
N LYS A 69 -4.53 -9.65 -4.59
CA LYS A 69 -5.72 -10.02 -3.80
C LYS A 69 -6.49 -8.78 -3.31
N HIS A 70 -5.77 -7.73 -2.94
CA HIS A 70 -6.37 -6.51 -2.42
C HIS A 70 -6.78 -5.52 -3.52
N LYS A 71 -6.30 -5.68 -4.77
CA LYS A 71 -6.62 -4.78 -5.89
C LYS A 71 -8.13 -4.60 -6.09
N ASP A 72 -8.88 -5.68 -6.03
CA ASP A 72 -10.34 -5.65 -6.23
C ASP A 72 -11.05 -4.94 -5.07
N ILE A 73 -10.58 -5.18 -3.84
CA ILE A 73 -11.07 -4.54 -2.61
C ILE A 73 -10.71 -3.04 -2.58
N ILE A 74 -9.51 -2.68 -3.06
CA ILE A 74 -9.02 -1.30 -3.12
C ILE A 74 -9.88 -0.45 -4.04
N GLY A 75 -10.23 -0.97 -5.22
CA GLY A 75 -11.11 -0.25 -6.15
C GLY A 75 -12.44 0.12 -5.51
N GLU A 76 -13.08 -0.84 -4.84
CA GLU A 76 -14.37 -0.62 -4.18
C GLU A 76 -14.27 0.34 -2.98
N ARG A 77 -13.26 0.18 -2.13
CA ARG A 77 -13.06 1.02 -0.94
C ARG A 77 -12.70 2.46 -1.30
N LEU A 78 -11.85 2.68 -2.32
CA LEU A 78 -11.53 4.02 -2.81
C LEU A 78 -12.76 4.74 -3.37
N VAL A 79 -13.63 4.02 -4.10
CA VAL A 79 -14.89 4.59 -4.61
C VAL A 79 -15.84 4.94 -3.46
N ARG A 80 -15.97 4.07 -2.45
CA ARG A 80 -16.78 4.35 -1.24
C ARG A 80 -16.26 5.57 -0.47
N SER A 81 -14.96 5.68 -0.26
CA SER A 81 -14.33 6.82 0.43
C SER A 81 -14.61 8.15 -0.30
N LYS A 82 -14.43 8.19 -1.63
CA LYS A 82 -14.78 9.36 -2.46
C LYS A 82 -16.26 9.73 -2.40
N LYS A 83 -17.16 8.73 -2.44
CA LYS A 83 -18.61 8.96 -2.34
C LYS A 83 -19.03 9.51 -0.97
N SER A 84 -18.47 8.97 0.11
CA SER A 84 -18.73 9.43 1.48
C SER A 84 -18.32 10.90 1.68
N LYS A 85 -17.14 11.30 1.17
CA LYS A 85 -16.69 12.69 1.22
C LYS A 85 -17.59 13.63 0.41
N LYS A 86 -18.02 13.20 -0.78
CA LYS A 86 -18.95 13.98 -1.61
C LYS A 86 -20.30 14.16 -0.92
N SER A 87 -20.86 13.11 -0.31
CA SER A 87 -22.13 13.25 0.42
C SER A 87 -21.99 14.20 1.61
N LEU A 88 -20.94 14.07 2.43
CA LEU A 88 -20.69 14.99 3.56
C LEU A 88 -20.54 16.45 3.11
N SER A 89 -19.83 16.70 2.01
CA SER A 89 -19.67 18.05 1.45
C SER A 89 -21.01 18.67 0.99
N LEU A 90 -21.92 17.86 0.42
CA LEU A 90 -23.25 18.31 0.02
C LEU A 90 -24.11 18.65 1.24
N TYR A 91 -24.09 17.80 2.27
CA TYR A 91 -24.81 18.06 3.52
C TYR A 91 -24.31 19.34 4.23
N SER A 92 -22.99 19.56 4.27
CA SER A 92 -22.40 20.77 4.86
C SER A 92 -22.77 22.05 4.09
N ASN A 93 -22.77 22.00 2.76
CA ASN A 93 -23.17 23.15 1.93
C ASN A 93 -24.67 23.49 2.04
N ILE A 94 -25.54 22.49 2.24
CA ILE A 94 -26.98 22.71 2.44
C ILE A 94 -27.23 23.35 3.82
N GLN A 95 -26.49 22.97 4.86
CA GLN A 95 -26.60 23.62 6.17
C GLN A 95 -26.06 25.05 6.20
N GLN A 96 -25.00 25.36 5.44
CA GLN A 96 -24.41 26.71 5.43
C GLN A 96 -25.15 27.72 4.54
N ASN A 97 -25.84 27.28 3.48
CA ASN A 97 -26.60 28.17 2.59
C ASN A 97 -28.11 28.18 2.88
N GLY A 98 -28.53 27.59 4.00
CA GLY A 98 -29.94 27.53 4.44
C GLY A 98 -30.29 28.46 5.61
N SER A 99 -29.42 29.41 5.95
CA SER A 99 -29.67 30.48 6.96
C SER A 99 -29.89 31.83 6.29
#